data_AF-A0AA88H0Z1-F1
#
_entry.id   AF-A0AA88H0Z1-F1
#
_cell.length_a   1.000
_cell.length_b   1.000
_cell.length_c   1.000
_cell.angle_alpha   90.00
_cell.angle_beta   90.00
_cell.angle_gamma   90.00
#
_symmetry.space_group_name_H-M   'P 1'
#
loop_
_entity.id
_entity.type
_entity.pdbx_description
1 polymer ?
#
loop_
_entity_poly.entity_id
_entity_poly.type
_entity_poly.pdbx_seq_one_letter_code
_entity_poly.pdbx_strand_id
1 'polypeptide(L)'
;MVNHEGMVAWQSSPEETCAQKQVNVVLVHVNALSQDCYKNENTFQKSMNQFLEEALQSKKTISLDSSHCESEIKDISNNNEKLMTITNTITNDHGEMKHVAEIIIFPELIGAWLVALNEQPFIFLIPSQLIAMIFIAAANIIQFMRYFIVECFSYFFDIRHLTNLFSFVTWEGLIYRSIYKLKAQIMFDIYDKTFSEMAKQRRAYIVAGSIYLPKIDYNSKMKRLTNEGLYNQCVIYDPFGNIAHVSTKLFPSEDEYYLLTKRNKNVHINANNFCVSTKGLGRICVLIGTDSWFDECYPWSSYNDNVKFNDKDTRYNVPQFVIIPAFSSPAVDWNRLWQGYHHYSVALPSATNVKELGDHLTSPTLGELWKARIIHQAQQALEMTSNQNKHKSPSFPYFVSCFCSGKLWSKDVFGESFIKLNHKNLIINQSCSNFSLPVHTEASL
;
A
#
# COMPACT_ATOMS: atom_id res chain seq x y z
N MET A 1 9.69 -62.24 -47.46
CA MET A 1 8.51 -61.83 -46.69
C MET A 1 8.98 -60.95 -45.56
N VAL A 2 8.69 -59.66 -45.70
CA VAL A 2 8.97 -58.59 -44.75
C VAL A 2 7.69 -58.37 -43.95
N ASN A 3 7.79 -58.15 -42.63
CA ASN A 3 7.24 -56.94 -41.99
C ASN A 3 7.46 -56.95 -40.47
N HIS A 4 8.22 -55.95 -40.05
CA HIS A 4 8.20 -55.32 -38.74
C HIS A 4 6.99 -54.36 -38.67
N GLU A 5 6.23 -54.41 -37.58
CA GLU A 5 5.33 -53.35 -37.10
C GLU A 5 5.50 -53.33 -35.58
N GLY A 6 5.60 -52.23 -34.84
CA GLY A 6 5.52 -50.80 -35.13
C GLY A 6 5.35 -50.10 -33.78
N MET A 7 6.43 -49.54 -33.23
CA MET A 7 6.39 -48.67 -32.05
C MET A 7 5.65 -47.38 -32.41
N VAL A 8 4.45 -47.20 -31.87
CA VAL A 8 3.73 -45.93 -31.95
C VAL A 8 4.33 -44.98 -30.92
N ALA A 9 5.15 -44.06 -31.41
CA ALA A 9 5.58 -42.89 -30.65
C ALA A 9 4.35 -42.03 -30.32
N TRP A 10 4.05 -41.89 -29.04
CA TRP A 10 3.15 -40.85 -28.56
C TRP A 10 3.79 -39.49 -28.86
N GLN A 11 3.31 -38.83 -29.91
CA GLN A 11 3.61 -37.43 -30.16
C GLN A 11 3.09 -36.63 -28.97
N SER A 12 4.03 -36.00 -28.25
CA SER A 12 3.76 -34.93 -27.30
C SER A 12 2.89 -33.88 -27.99
N SER A 13 1.68 -33.69 -27.47
CA SER A 13 0.84 -32.55 -27.77
C SER A 13 1.65 -31.24 -27.66
N PRO A 14 1.43 -30.24 -28.52
CA PRO A 14 2.11 -28.96 -28.39
C PRO A 14 1.82 -28.39 -27.01
N GLU A 15 2.86 -27.98 -26.29
CA GLU A 15 2.73 -27.18 -25.08
C GLU A 15 1.78 -26.02 -25.38
N GLU A 16 0.60 -26.01 -24.77
CA GLU A 16 -0.27 -24.85 -24.76
C GLU A 16 0.53 -23.70 -24.16
N THR A 17 0.95 -22.78 -25.02
CA THR A 17 1.60 -21.54 -24.62
C THR A 17 0.62 -20.76 -23.76
N CYS A 18 0.80 -20.85 -22.44
CA CYS A 18 0.07 -20.08 -21.46
C CYS A 18 0.19 -18.59 -21.83
N ALA A 19 -0.87 -18.02 -22.39
CA ALA A 19 -0.87 -16.64 -22.84
C ALA A 19 -0.61 -15.73 -21.63
N GLN A 20 0.56 -15.09 -21.59
CA GLN A 20 0.89 -14.12 -20.54
C GLN A 20 -0.02 -12.90 -20.68
N LYS A 21 -1.00 -12.78 -19.79
CA LYS A 21 -1.87 -11.61 -19.74
C LYS A 21 -1.07 -10.44 -19.17
N GLN A 22 -1.04 -9.31 -19.88
CA GLN A 22 -0.49 -8.07 -19.33
C GLN A 22 -1.54 -7.36 -18.47
N VAL A 23 -1.10 -6.88 -17.31
CA VAL A 23 -1.85 -6.11 -16.32
C VAL A 23 -1.25 -4.72 -16.25
N ASN A 24 -2.02 -3.68 -16.53
CA ASN A 24 -1.58 -2.31 -16.33
C ASN A 24 -1.79 -1.90 -14.88
N VAL A 25 -0.72 -1.43 -14.26
CA VAL A 25 -0.70 -0.95 -12.88
C VAL A 25 -0.38 0.55 -12.92
N VAL A 26 -1.13 1.30 -12.13
CA VAL A 26 -0.97 2.75 -12.02
C VAL A 26 -0.61 3.11 -10.58
N LEU A 27 0.51 3.80 -10.40
CA LEU A 27 0.94 4.35 -9.13
C LEU A 27 0.60 5.83 -9.08
N VAL A 28 -0.33 6.21 -8.22
CA VAL A 28 -0.71 7.62 -8.06
C VAL A 28 0.30 8.29 -7.15
N HIS A 29 1.42 8.71 -7.75
CA HIS A 29 2.40 9.53 -7.05
C HIS A 29 1.83 10.93 -6.88
N VAL A 30 1.34 11.23 -5.67
CA VAL A 30 0.78 12.53 -5.35
C VAL A 30 1.92 13.53 -5.22
N ASN A 31 2.03 14.43 -6.20
CA ASN A 31 2.96 15.54 -6.21
C ASN A 31 2.26 16.78 -5.66
N ALA A 32 2.92 17.50 -4.75
CA ALA A 32 2.40 18.72 -4.14
C ALA A 32 1.08 18.54 -3.37
N LEU A 33 0.96 17.46 -2.59
CA LEU A 33 -0.15 17.29 -1.66
C LEU A 33 -0.28 18.51 -0.75
N SER A 34 -1.48 19.09 -0.68
CA SER A 34 -1.75 20.29 0.12
C SER A 34 -3.08 20.19 0.86
N GLN A 35 -3.24 21.02 1.89
CA GLN A 35 -4.48 21.10 2.69
C GLN A 35 -5.69 21.57 1.87
N ASP A 36 -5.47 22.25 0.74
CA ASP A 36 -6.56 22.69 -0.14
C ASP A 36 -7.36 21.53 -0.72
N CYS A 37 -6.72 20.37 -0.91
CA CYS A 37 -7.36 19.14 -1.35
C CYS A 37 -8.50 18.68 -0.42
N TYR A 38 -8.52 19.11 0.84
CA TYR A 38 -9.40 18.57 1.89
C TYR A 38 -10.48 19.55 2.35
N LYS A 39 -10.68 20.67 1.66
CA LYS A 39 -11.68 21.70 2.03
C LYS A 39 -13.10 21.17 2.11
N ASN A 40 -13.50 20.35 1.14
CA ASN A 40 -14.82 19.75 1.04
C ASN A 40 -14.77 18.52 0.13
N GLU A 41 -15.89 17.81 0.04
CA GLU A 41 -16.03 16.58 -0.74
C GLU A 41 -15.62 16.78 -2.20
N ASN A 42 -16.11 17.84 -2.84
CA ASN A 42 -15.86 18.11 -4.27
C ASN A 42 -14.37 18.36 -4.52
N THR A 43 -13.71 19.13 -3.65
CA THR A 43 -12.28 19.41 -3.81
C THR A 43 -11.45 18.13 -3.64
N PHE A 44 -11.81 17.28 -2.67
CA PHE A 44 -11.12 16.00 -2.46
C PHE A 44 -11.28 15.07 -3.67
N GLN A 45 -12.51 14.86 -4.13
CA GLN A 45 -12.79 14.04 -5.31
C GLN A 45 -12.08 14.58 -6.56
N LYS A 46 -12.10 15.90 -6.76
CA LYS A 46 -11.42 16.54 -7.88
C LYS A 46 -9.91 16.34 -7.80
N SER A 47 -9.29 16.54 -6.63
CA SER A 47 -7.85 16.35 -6.44
C SER A 47 -7.44 14.89 -6.65
N MET A 48 -8.18 13.92 -6.10
CA MET A 48 -7.86 12.49 -6.30
C MET A 48 -7.95 12.08 -7.77
N ASN A 49 -8.97 12.56 -8.49
CA ASN A 49 -9.08 12.33 -9.92
C ASN A 49 -7.97 13.03 -10.71
N GLN A 50 -7.61 14.26 -10.35
CA GLN A 50 -6.50 14.97 -10.98
C GLN A 50 -5.17 14.22 -10.83
N PHE A 51 -4.84 13.77 -9.61
CA PHE A 51 -3.62 12.99 -9.38
C PHE A 51 -3.60 11.69 -10.20
N LEU A 52 -4.76 11.03 -10.33
CA LEU A 52 -4.89 9.86 -11.19
C LEU A 52 -4.69 10.19 -12.67
N GLU A 53 -5.31 11.25 -13.18
CA GLU A 53 -5.16 11.66 -14.59
C GLU A 53 -3.70 12.02 -14.92
N GLU A 54 -3.01 12.74 -14.03
CA GLU A 54 -1.58 13.03 -14.14
C GLU A 54 -0.74 11.74 -14.17
N ALA A 55 -1.10 10.76 -13.32
CA ALA A 55 -0.46 9.44 -13.30
C ALA A 55 -0.70 8.64 -14.60
N LEU A 56 -1.89 8.75 -15.19
CA LEU A 56 -2.24 8.06 -16.44
C LEU A 56 -1.53 8.65 -17.66
N GLN A 57 -1.33 9.97 -17.67
CA GLN A 57 -0.66 10.69 -18.76
C GLN A 57 0.86 10.45 -18.80
N SER A 58 1.48 10.14 -17.66
CA SER A 58 2.94 9.89 -17.54
C SER A 58 3.37 8.48 -17.97
N LYS A 59 2.86 8.01 -19.12
CA LYS A 59 3.09 6.65 -19.61
C LYS A 59 4.51 6.48 -20.16
N LYS A 60 5.25 5.51 -19.60
CA LYS A 60 6.49 5.00 -20.18
C LYS A 60 6.35 3.49 -20.38
N THR A 61 6.44 3.03 -21.62
CA THR A 61 6.42 1.59 -21.93
C THR A 61 7.77 0.99 -21.50
N ILE A 62 7.74 0.07 -20.53
CA ILE A 62 8.92 -0.70 -20.14
C ILE A 62 8.94 -1.94 -21.05
N SER A 63 9.87 -2.02 -22.01
CA SER A 63 10.15 -3.28 -22.70
C SER A 63 10.98 -4.16 -21.75
N LEU A 64 10.41 -5.29 -21.36
CA LEU A 64 11.14 -6.34 -20.65
C LEU A 64 11.94 -7.14 -21.69
N ASP A 65 12.94 -6.53 -22.34
CA ASP A 65 13.85 -7.29 -23.19
C ASP A 65 14.79 -8.14 -22.31
N SER A 66 14.72 -9.44 -22.58
CA SER A 66 15.46 -10.51 -21.92
C SER A 66 16.87 -10.61 -22.49
N SER A 67 17.73 -9.65 -22.18
CA SER A 67 19.19 -9.87 -22.20
C SER A 67 19.90 -8.64 -21.65
N HIS A 68 20.86 -8.91 -20.76
CA HIS A 68 21.92 -8.04 -20.27
C HIS A 68 21.76 -7.23 -18.97
N CYS A 69 22.81 -7.46 -18.16
CA CYS A 69 23.50 -6.65 -17.17
C CYS A 69 23.10 -6.74 -15.69
N GLU A 70 23.95 -7.48 -14.97
CA GLU A 70 24.48 -7.13 -13.64
C GLU A 70 25.27 -5.81 -13.69
N SER A 71 25.49 -5.23 -12.50
CA SER A 71 26.29 -4.05 -12.11
C SER A 71 25.65 -2.64 -12.17
N GLU A 72 25.22 -2.21 -10.96
CA GLU A 72 25.35 -0.90 -10.29
C GLU A 72 25.33 0.48 -11.01
N ILE A 73 24.40 1.31 -10.52
CA ILE A 73 24.51 2.70 -9.97
C ILE A 73 25.23 3.82 -10.76
N LYS A 74 24.44 4.91 -10.97
CA LYS A 74 24.74 6.34 -11.24
C LYS A 74 25.55 6.69 -12.50
N ASP A 75 24.88 7.36 -13.46
CA ASP A 75 25.09 8.81 -13.64
C ASP A 75 24.03 9.50 -14.51
N ILE A 76 23.94 10.80 -14.29
CA ILE A 76 23.01 11.78 -14.86
C ILE A 76 23.46 12.19 -16.28
N SER A 77 22.46 12.55 -17.10
CA SER A 77 22.53 13.39 -18.30
C SER A 77 23.10 12.83 -19.61
N ASN A 78 22.38 13.18 -20.67
CA ASN A 78 22.69 13.01 -22.09
C ASN A 78 22.73 11.58 -22.61
N ASN A 79 21.66 11.17 -23.30
CA ASN A 79 21.77 11.04 -24.74
C ASN A 79 20.39 10.92 -25.42
N ASN A 80 20.22 11.73 -26.45
CA ASN A 80 19.20 11.59 -27.47
C ASN A 80 19.49 10.34 -28.30
N GLU A 81 18.76 9.24 -28.09
CA GLU A 81 18.65 8.18 -29.08
C GLU A 81 17.20 7.74 -29.23
N LYS A 82 16.62 8.18 -30.36
CA LYS A 82 15.59 7.52 -31.18
C LYS A 82 14.56 6.68 -30.41
N LEU A 83 13.60 7.36 -29.78
CA LEU A 83 12.32 6.75 -29.39
C LEU A 83 11.64 6.17 -30.65
N MET A 84 11.57 4.84 -30.78
CA MET A 84 10.50 4.23 -31.57
C MET A 84 9.20 4.44 -30.80
N THR A 85 8.44 5.45 -31.23
CA THR A 85 7.07 5.70 -30.78
C THR A 85 6.17 4.57 -31.27
N ILE A 86 6.03 3.50 -30.49
CA ILE A 86 4.91 2.58 -30.62
C ILE A 86 3.78 3.13 -29.75
N THR A 87 2.99 4.04 -30.32
CA THR A 87 1.69 4.42 -29.77
C THR A 87 0.76 3.25 -29.98
N ASN A 88 0.75 2.30 -29.05
CA ASN A 88 -0.24 1.24 -29.00
C ASN A 88 -1.58 1.82 -28.51
N THR A 89 -2.26 2.55 -29.40
CA THR A 89 -3.72 2.64 -29.39
C THR A 89 -4.22 1.25 -29.78
N ILE A 90 -4.29 0.33 -28.81
CA ILE A 90 -4.76 -1.03 -29.06
C ILE A 90 -6.28 -0.99 -29.09
N THR A 91 -6.84 -0.82 -30.28
CA THR A 91 -8.17 -1.29 -30.63
C THR A 91 -8.06 -2.77 -30.98
N ASN A 92 -8.80 -3.63 -30.29
CA ASN A 92 -9.08 -4.97 -30.82
C ASN A 92 -10.11 -4.84 -31.95
N ASP A 93 -10.10 -5.78 -32.90
CA ASP A 93 -10.99 -5.87 -34.09
C ASP A 93 -12.49 -5.99 -33.78
N HIS A 94 -12.90 -5.81 -32.52
CA HIS A 94 -14.28 -5.94 -32.04
C HIS A 94 -14.81 -4.71 -31.27
N GLY A 95 -14.09 -3.59 -31.22
CA GLY A 95 -14.63 -2.32 -30.70
C GLY A 95 -14.87 -2.24 -29.18
N GLU A 96 -14.38 -3.18 -28.39
CA GLU A 96 -14.40 -3.07 -26.92
C GLU A 96 -13.26 -2.17 -26.40
N MET A 97 -13.61 -1.25 -25.50
CA MET A 97 -12.69 -0.33 -24.83
C MET A 97 -11.64 -1.10 -24.01
N LYS A 98 -10.37 -1.05 -24.43
CA LYS A 98 -9.26 -1.58 -23.64
C LYS A 98 -9.18 -0.83 -22.31
N HIS A 99 -9.14 -1.57 -21.20
CA HIS A 99 -8.94 -1.01 -19.86
C HIS A 99 -7.57 -0.31 -19.82
N VAL A 100 -7.56 0.96 -19.40
CA VAL A 100 -6.33 1.77 -19.31
C VAL A 100 -5.49 1.38 -18.08
N ALA A 101 -6.14 0.85 -17.05
CA ALA A 101 -5.54 0.36 -15.81
C ALA A 101 -6.36 -0.82 -15.27
N GLU A 102 -5.69 -1.83 -14.73
CA GLU A 102 -6.32 -2.96 -14.05
C GLU A 102 -6.20 -2.84 -12.52
N ILE A 103 -5.15 -2.16 -12.04
CA ILE A 103 -4.99 -1.81 -10.62
C ILE A 103 -4.37 -0.41 -10.47
N ILE A 104 -4.92 0.38 -9.54
CA ILE A 104 -4.51 1.76 -9.25
C ILE A 104 -4.18 1.85 -7.75
N ILE A 105 -3.05 2.46 -7.41
CA ILE A 105 -2.50 2.45 -6.05
C ILE A 105 -2.25 3.88 -5.59
N PHE A 106 -2.85 4.25 -4.45
CA PHE A 106 -2.65 5.53 -3.77
C PHE A 106 -1.75 5.38 -2.53
N PRO A 107 -1.08 6.46 -2.10
CA PRO A 107 -0.16 6.44 -0.97
C PRO A 107 -0.89 6.39 0.39
N GLU A 108 -0.14 6.04 1.43
CA GLU A 108 -0.64 6.01 2.81
C GLU A 108 -1.09 7.41 3.30
N LEU A 109 -2.06 7.43 4.22
CA LEU A 109 -2.66 8.61 4.85
C LEU A 109 -3.38 9.60 3.93
N ILE A 110 -3.63 9.25 2.66
CA ILE A 110 -4.38 10.12 1.74
C ILE A 110 -5.79 10.44 2.26
N GLY A 111 -6.43 9.52 2.98
CA GLY A 111 -7.76 9.75 3.55
C GLY A 111 -7.74 10.40 4.93
N ALA A 112 -6.62 10.36 5.67
CA ALA A 112 -6.57 10.83 7.04
C ALA A 112 -6.89 12.33 7.16
N TRP A 113 -6.53 13.12 6.16
CA TRP A 113 -6.72 14.58 6.18
C TRP A 113 -8.16 15.03 5.93
N LEU A 114 -9.07 14.11 5.57
CA LEU A 114 -10.52 14.36 5.55
C LEU A 114 -11.08 14.77 6.92
N VAL A 115 -10.30 14.61 7.99
CA VAL A 115 -10.64 15.15 9.31
C VAL A 115 -10.88 16.67 9.30
N ALA A 116 -10.27 17.40 8.37
CA ALA A 116 -10.46 18.85 8.20
C ALA A 116 -11.65 19.23 7.31
N LEU A 117 -12.45 18.25 6.87
CA LEU A 117 -13.48 18.48 5.87
C LEU A 117 -14.61 19.38 6.39
N ASN A 118 -15.03 20.33 5.54
CA ASN A 118 -16.08 21.34 5.80
C ASN A 118 -15.77 22.24 7.00
N GLU A 119 -14.49 22.38 7.35
CA GLU A 119 -14.04 23.28 8.39
C GLU A 119 -13.88 24.72 7.86
N GLN A 120 -13.81 25.68 8.78
CA GLN A 120 -13.73 27.09 8.44
C GLN A 120 -12.46 27.39 7.61
N PRO A 121 -12.50 28.30 6.61
CA PRO A 121 -11.37 28.57 5.72
C PRO A 121 -10.05 28.90 6.43
N PHE A 122 -10.11 29.57 7.60
CA PHE A 122 -8.91 29.92 8.35
C PHE A 122 -8.15 28.69 8.91
N ILE A 123 -8.81 27.54 9.10
CA ILE A 123 -8.16 26.30 9.58
C ILE A 123 -7.11 25.81 8.58
N PHE A 124 -7.35 26.08 7.29
CA PHE A 124 -6.41 25.82 6.19
C PHE A 124 -5.35 26.92 6.04
N LEU A 125 -5.32 27.94 6.89
CA LEU A 125 -4.25 28.94 6.92
C LEU A 125 -3.32 28.74 8.12
N ILE A 126 -3.70 27.90 9.08
CA ILE A 126 -2.91 27.60 10.27
C ILE A 126 -1.70 26.74 9.84
N PRO A 127 -0.45 27.11 10.18
CA PRO A 127 0.71 26.30 9.81
C PRO A 127 0.84 25.00 10.63
N SER A 128 0.36 25.00 11.88
CA SER A 128 0.49 23.85 12.80
C SER A 128 -0.72 22.93 12.72
N GLN A 129 -0.47 21.63 12.51
CA GLN A 129 -1.52 20.61 12.53
C GLN A 129 -2.22 20.55 13.90
N LEU A 130 -1.46 20.58 15.00
CA LEU A 130 -2.03 20.50 16.35
C LEU A 130 -2.99 21.67 16.62
N ILE A 131 -2.59 22.89 16.25
CA ILE A 131 -3.43 24.08 16.43
C ILE A 131 -4.70 23.96 15.58
N ALA A 132 -4.59 23.52 14.31
CA ALA A 132 -5.75 23.29 13.46
C ALA A 132 -6.73 22.29 14.08
N MET A 133 -6.24 21.18 14.64
CA MET A 133 -7.05 20.19 15.34
C MET A 133 -7.76 20.75 16.58
N ILE A 134 -7.09 21.62 17.35
CA ILE A 134 -7.71 22.30 18.50
C ILE A 134 -8.90 23.15 18.05
N PHE A 135 -8.79 23.87 16.93
CA PHE A 135 -9.92 24.64 16.38
C PHE A 135 -11.07 23.75 15.90
N ILE A 136 -10.78 22.60 15.28
CA ILE A 136 -11.80 21.61 14.89
C ILE A 136 -12.54 21.08 16.12
N ALA A 137 -11.80 20.75 17.19
CA ALA A 137 -12.37 20.31 18.46
C ALA A 137 -13.24 21.41 19.08
N ALA A 138 -12.78 22.66 19.09
CA ALA A 138 -13.51 23.81 19.63
C ALA A 138 -14.80 24.10 18.85
N ALA A 139 -14.77 24.00 17.52
CA ALA A 139 -15.95 24.16 16.66
C ALA A 139 -17.03 23.09 16.92
N ASN A 140 -16.63 21.92 17.43
CA ASN A 140 -17.50 20.78 17.69
C ASN A 140 -17.47 20.35 19.18
N ILE A 141 -17.36 21.32 20.10
CA ILE A 141 -16.98 21.08 21.50
C ILE A 141 -17.85 20.05 22.21
N ILE A 142 -19.17 20.04 22.00
CA ILE A 142 -20.08 19.11 22.69
C ILE A 142 -19.81 17.67 22.25
N GLN A 143 -19.75 17.43 20.93
CA GLN A 143 -19.50 16.09 20.41
C GLN A 143 -18.06 15.66 20.68
N PHE A 144 -17.09 16.58 20.57
CA PHE A 144 -15.70 16.32 20.93
C PHE A 144 -15.59 15.86 22.39
N MET A 145 -16.18 16.58 23.34
CA MET A 145 -16.14 16.21 24.77
C MET A 145 -16.75 14.83 25.02
N ARG A 146 -17.81 14.45 24.30
CA ARG A 146 -18.37 13.10 24.39
C ARG A 146 -17.36 12.03 24.01
N TYR A 147 -16.67 12.18 22.87
CA TYR A 147 -15.64 11.22 22.45
C TYR A 147 -14.42 11.25 23.38
N PHE A 148 -13.98 12.45 23.77
CA PHE A 148 -12.83 12.63 24.65
C PHE A 148 -13.01 11.98 26.02
N ILE A 149 -14.19 12.12 26.63
CA ILE A 149 -14.51 11.45 27.91
C ILE A 149 -14.44 9.93 27.75
N VAL A 150 -14.98 9.38 26.65
CA VAL A 150 -14.93 7.93 26.38
C VAL A 150 -13.50 7.44 26.19
N GLU A 151 -12.67 8.15 25.45
CA GLU A 151 -11.26 7.77 25.26
C GLU A 151 -10.45 7.89 26.55
N CYS A 152 -10.65 8.96 27.33
CA CYS A 152 -10.03 9.11 28.64
C CYS A 152 -10.44 7.97 29.57
N PHE A 153 -11.74 7.64 29.65
CA PHE A 153 -12.21 6.54 30.48
C PHE A 153 -11.61 5.20 30.03
N SER A 154 -11.61 4.92 28.72
CA SER A 154 -11.03 3.70 28.16
C SER A 154 -9.53 3.58 28.41
N TYR A 155 -8.78 4.69 28.42
CA TYR A 155 -7.34 4.69 28.63
C TYR A 155 -6.96 4.56 30.12
N PHE A 156 -7.62 5.31 31.00
CA PHE A 156 -7.28 5.37 32.43
C PHE A 156 -7.91 4.27 33.28
N PHE A 157 -8.86 3.50 32.75
CA PHE A 157 -9.41 2.35 33.47
C PHE A 157 -8.36 1.26 33.75
N ASP A 158 -7.31 1.16 32.93
CA ASP A 158 -6.16 0.29 33.20
C ASP A 158 -5.15 1.02 34.09
N ILE A 159 -5.02 0.56 35.34
CA ILE A 159 -4.17 1.14 36.40
C ILE A 159 -2.72 1.33 35.93
N ARG A 160 -2.23 0.52 34.99
CA ARG A 160 -0.88 0.63 34.43
C ARG A 160 -0.64 1.92 33.66
N HIS A 161 -1.71 2.60 33.22
CA HIS A 161 -1.64 3.84 32.46
C HIS A 161 -1.70 5.10 33.31
N LEU A 162 -1.94 5.00 34.63
CA LEU A 162 -1.89 6.16 35.54
C LEU A 162 -0.51 6.83 35.57
N THR A 163 0.56 6.08 35.32
CA THR A 163 1.93 6.62 35.22
C THR A 163 2.10 7.59 34.05
N ASN A 164 1.25 7.51 33.02
CA ASN A 164 1.27 8.39 31.85
C ASN A 164 0.34 9.60 31.99
N LEU A 165 -0.30 9.82 33.14
CA LEU A 165 -1.25 10.91 33.35
C LEU A 165 -0.63 12.31 33.10
N PHE A 166 0.68 12.46 33.28
CA PHE A 166 1.40 13.72 33.02
C PHE A 166 2.11 13.75 31.65
N SER A 167 1.95 12.71 30.82
CA SER A 167 2.59 12.64 29.50
C SER A 167 1.85 13.49 28.49
N PHE A 168 2.47 14.59 28.04
CA PHE A 168 1.92 15.46 27.01
C PHE A 168 1.54 14.70 25.72
N VAL A 169 2.41 13.80 25.26
CA VAL A 169 2.21 13.01 24.03
C VAL A 169 0.99 12.08 24.14
N THR A 170 0.71 11.58 25.35
CA THR A 170 -0.50 10.77 25.60
C THR A 170 -1.77 11.61 25.47
N TRP A 171 -1.79 12.80 26.06
CA TRP A 171 -2.93 13.72 25.95
C TRP A 171 -3.15 14.20 24.53
N GLU A 172 -2.08 14.52 23.81
CA GLU A 172 -2.12 14.84 22.39
C GLU A 172 -2.80 13.70 21.61
N GLY A 173 -2.34 12.46 21.80
CA GLY A 173 -2.94 11.27 21.18
C GLY A 173 -4.43 11.10 21.45
N LEU A 174 -4.87 11.31 22.70
CA LEU A 174 -6.30 11.25 23.08
C LEU A 174 -7.13 12.33 22.38
N ILE A 175 -6.58 13.55 22.24
CA ILE A 175 -7.25 14.66 21.53
C ILE A 175 -7.43 14.29 20.06
N TYR A 176 -6.34 13.91 19.36
CA TYR A 176 -6.42 13.52 17.96
C TYR A 176 -7.41 12.38 17.76
N ARG A 177 -7.32 11.34 18.59
CA ARG A 177 -8.18 10.17 18.51
C ARG A 177 -9.66 10.52 18.63
N SER A 178 -9.98 11.44 19.53
CA SER A 178 -11.35 11.93 19.74
C SER A 178 -11.87 12.73 18.55
N ILE A 179 -11.03 13.57 17.94
CA ILE A 179 -11.37 14.33 16.73
C ILE A 179 -11.58 13.41 15.53
N TYR A 180 -10.72 12.40 15.35
CA TYR A 180 -10.90 11.42 14.30
C TYR A 180 -12.19 10.63 14.47
N LYS A 181 -12.54 10.19 15.68
CA LYS A 181 -13.82 9.52 15.95
C LYS A 181 -15.03 10.42 15.74
N LEU A 182 -14.91 11.70 16.09
CA LEU A 182 -15.92 12.71 15.83
C LEU A 182 -16.22 12.83 14.32
N LYS A 183 -15.18 12.88 13.49
CA LYS A 183 -15.31 13.07 12.03
C LYS A 183 -15.40 11.74 11.26
N ALA A 184 -15.30 10.60 11.93
CA ALA A 184 -15.11 9.30 11.29
C ALA A 184 -16.18 8.95 10.25
N GLN A 185 -17.46 9.18 10.55
CA GLN A 185 -18.54 8.81 9.63
C GLN A 185 -18.45 9.61 8.32
N ILE A 186 -18.34 10.93 8.40
CA ILE A 186 -18.24 11.78 7.20
C ILE A 186 -16.94 11.51 6.42
N MET A 187 -15.85 11.24 7.12
CA MET A 187 -14.58 10.82 6.50
C MET A 187 -14.76 9.51 5.73
N PHE A 188 -15.40 8.51 6.32
CA PHE A 188 -15.66 7.22 5.69
C PHE A 188 -16.58 7.35 4.48
N ASP A 189 -17.68 8.10 4.59
CA ASP A 189 -18.64 8.24 3.49
C ASP A 189 -18.01 8.89 2.25
N ILE A 190 -17.19 9.92 2.45
CA ILE A 190 -16.50 10.62 1.34
C ILE A 190 -15.38 9.77 0.77
N TYR A 191 -14.57 9.15 1.64
CA TYR A 191 -13.50 8.27 1.22
C TYR A 191 -14.05 7.09 0.40
N ASP A 192 -15.07 6.41 0.93
CA ASP A 192 -15.74 5.30 0.27
C ASP A 192 -16.36 5.72 -1.05
N LYS A 193 -17.16 6.78 -1.08
CA LYS A 193 -17.78 7.27 -2.31
C LYS A 193 -16.72 7.57 -3.38
N THR A 194 -15.67 8.33 -3.02
CA THR A 194 -14.62 8.75 -3.95
C THR A 194 -13.95 7.56 -4.63
N PHE A 195 -13.48 6.59 -3.84
CA PHE A 195 -12.71 5.48 -4.38
C PHE A 195 -13.57 4.36 -4.96
N SER A 196 -14.80 4.15 -4.46
CA SER A 196 -15.80 3.27 -5.11
C SER A 196 -16.19 3.79 -6.49
N GLU A 197 -16.50 5.09 -6.61
CA GLU A 197 -16.86 5.69 -7.90
C GLU A 197 -15.67 5.65 -8.88
N MET A 198 -14.47 5.96 -8.40
CA MET A 198 -13.25 5.84 -9.21
C MET A 198 -13.03 4.40 -9.71
N ALA A 199 -13.22 3.39 -8.85
CA ALA A 199 -13.10 1.99 -9.22
C ALA A 199 -14.08 1.60 -10.34
N LYS A 200 -15.35 2.03 -10.22
CA LYS A 200 -16.40 1.81 -11.24
C LYS A 200 -16.08 2.50 -12.57
N GLN A 201 -15.66 3.76 -12.50
CA GLN A 201 -15.36 4.56 -13.69
C GLN A 201 -14.17 4.00 -14.47
N ARG A 202 -13.13 3.53 -13.76
CA ARG A 202 -11.93 2.95 -14.37
C ARG A 202 -12.05 1.45 -14.63
N ARG A 203 -13.06 0.80 -14.04
CA ARG A 203 -13.22 -0.66 -14.02
C ARG A 203 -11.92 -1.35 -13.62
N ALA A 204 -11.30 -0.85 -12.55
CA ALA A 204 -10.00 -1.27 -12.06
C ALA A 204 -10.08 -1.53 -10.55
N TYR A 205 -9.19 -2.37 -10.03
CA TYR A 205 -8.99 -2.46 -8.59
C TYR A 205 -8.35 -1.17 -8.08
N ILE A 206 -8.84 -0.62 -6.98
CA ILE A 206 -8.26 0.58 -6.36
C ILE A 206 -7.74 0.22 -4.98
N VAL A 207 -6.42 0.31 -4.78
CA VAL A 207 -5.80 0.37 -3.45
C VAL A 207 -5.81 1.84 -3.03
N ALA A 208 -6.82 2.23 -2.24
CA ALA A 208 -7.22 3.62 -2.05
C ALA A 208 -6.31 4.44 -1.11
N GLY A 209 -5.08 3.99 -0.87
CA GLY A 209 -4.25 4.53 0.19
C GLY A 209 -4.87 4.25 1.55
N SER A 210 -4.45 4.95 2.60
CA SER A 210 -4.95 4.67 3.94
C SER A 210 -5.60 5.86 4.65
N ILE A 211 -6.39 5.55 5.66
CA ILE A 211 -7.20 6.49 6.43
C ILE A 211 -7.27 6.08 7.90
N TYR A 212 -7.36 7.06 8.81
CA TYR A 212 -7.65 6.80 10.22
C TYR A 212 -9.15 6.72 10.46
N LEU A 213 -9.65 5.54 10.80
CA LEU A 213 -11.05 5.28 11.11
C LEU A 213 -11.17 4.27 12.25
N PRO A 214 -12.30 4.25 12.99
CA PRO A 214 -12.74 3.05 13.70
C PRO A 214 -12.76 1.84 12.76
N LYS A 215 -12.75 0.63 13.33
CA LYS A 215 -12.71 -0.59 12.51
C LYS A 215 -13.87 -0.61 11.51
N ILE A 216 -13.55 -0.91 10.26
CA ILE A 216 -14.52 -1.04 9.16
C ILE A 216 -15.04 -2.49 9.14
N ASP A 217 -16.33 -2.66 9.34
CA ASP A 217 -17.02 -3.93 9.10
C ASP A 217 -17.60 -3.91 7.69
N TYR A 218 -17.29 -4.92 6.89
CA TYR A 218 -17.80 -5.05 5.53
C TYR A 218 -18.20 -6.50 5.19
N ASN A 219 -19.23 -6.62 4.35
CA ASN A 219 -19.61 -7.84 3.65
C ASN A 219 -20.36 -7.46 2.36
N SER A 220 -20.88 -8.45 1.62
CA SER A 220 -21.57 -8.21 0.35
C SER A 220 -22.83 -7.33 0.43
N LYS A 221 -23.38 -7.08 1.63
CA LYS A 221 -24.61 -6.31 1.85
C LYS A 221 -24.43 -5.06 2.70
N MET A 222 -23.30 -4.91 3.38
CA MET A 222 -23.11 -3.87 4.39
C MET A 222 -21.66 -3.42 4.43
N LYS A 223 -21.47 -2.11 4.58
CA LYS A 223 -20.23 -1.47 4.99
C LYS A 223 -20.55 -0.44 6.06
N ARG A 224 -19.91 -0.53 7.22
CA ARG A 224 -20.14 0.38 8.34
C ARG A 224 -18.89 0.54 9.19
N LEU A 225 -18.84 1.65 9.92
CA LEU A 225 -17.89 1.80 11.01
C LEU A 225 -18.43 1.13 12.28
N THR A 226 -17.54 0.45 12.98
CA THR A 226 -17.78 0.04 14.37
C THR A 226 -17.48 1.21 15.31
N ASN A 227 -17.81 1.07 16.59
CA ASN A 227 -17.36 1.99 17.63
C ASN A 227 -15.98 1.59 18.20
N GLU A 228 -15.36 0.56 17.63
CA GLU A 228 -14.14 -0.05 18.15
C GLU A 228 -12.90 0.64 17.61
N GLY A 229 -12.04 1.03 18.55
CA GLY A 229 -10.70 1.45 18.26
C GLY A 229 -10.57 2.69 17.36
N LEU A 230 -9.34 2.95 16.92
CA LEU A 230 -9.02 3.83 15.82
C LEU A 230 -7.79 3.22 15.16
N TYR A 231 -7.85 3.00 13.85
CA TYR A 231 -6.87 2.24 13.11
C TYR A 231 -6.49 2.96 11.82
N ASN A 232 -5.25 2.78 11.38
CA ASN A 232 -4.83 3.12 10.02
C ASN A 232 -5.24 1.96 9.11
N GLN A 233 -6.23 2.18 8.24
CA GLN A 233 -6.83 1.16 7.39
C GLN A 233 -6.70 1.55 5.91
N CYS A 234 -6.36 0.59 5.06
CA CYS A 234 -6.30 0.73 3.61
C CYS A 234 -7.41 -0.12 2.98
N VAL A 235 -8.29 0.51 2.20
CA VAL A 235 -9.42 -0.18 1.57
C VAL A 235 -9.09 -0.50 0.11
N ILE A 236 -9.38 -1.73 -0.29
CA ILE A 236 -9.27 -2.19 -1.67
C ILE A 236 -10.67 -2.27 -2.25
N TYR A 237 -10.92 -1.53 -3.33
CA TYR A 237 -12.17 -1.59 -4.08
C TYR A 237 -12.02 -2.46 -5.32
N ASP A 238 -13.02 -3.29 -5.62
CA ASP A 238 -13.11 -4.05 -6.86
C ASP A 238 -13.55 -3.17 -8.03
N PRO A 239 -13.43 -3.62 -9.30
CA PRO A 239 -13.90 -2.89 -10.48
C PRO A 239 -15.39 -2.50 -10.49
N PHE A 240 -16.21 -3.05 -9.58
CA PHE A 240 -17.62 -2.72 -9.39
C PHE A 240 -17.84 -1.69 -8.27
N GLY A 241 -16.76 -1.23 -7.62
CA GLY A 241 -16.75 -0.29 -6.50
C GLY A 241 -17.20 -0.88 -5.17
N ASN A 242 -17.20 -2.21 -5.02
CA ASN A 242 -17.40 -2.84 -3.72
C ASN A 242 -16.07 -2.95 -2.97
N ILE A 243 -16.13 -2.98 -1.64
CA ILE A 243 -14.95 -3.27 -0.82
C ILE A 243 -14.59 -4.75 -1.02
N ALA A 244 -13.46 -5.00 -1.65
CA ALA A 244 -12.87 -6.33 -1.81
C ALA A 244 -12.12 -6.75 -0.54
N HIS A 245 -11.44 -5.80 0.11
CA HIS A 245 -10.62 -6.05 1.29
C HIS A 245 -10.36 -4.77 2.09
N VAL A 246 -10.06 -4.92 3.38
CA VAL A 246 -9.56 -3.85 4.24
C VAL A 246 -8.32 -4.36 4.96
N SER A 247 -7.16 -3.81 4.63
CA SER A 247 -5.91 -4.05 5.35
C SER A 247 -5.81 -3.07 6.52
N THR A 248 -5.40 -3.55 7.69
CA THR A 248 -5.27 -2.72 8.91
C THR A 248 -3.83 -2.74 9.39
N LYS A 249 -3.27 -1.55 9.58
CA LYS A 249 -1.89 -1.38 10.03
C LYS A 249 -1.69 -2.00 11.41
N LEU A 250 -0.71 -2.90 11.54
CA LEU A 250 -0.45 -3.60 12.81
C LEU A 250 0.65 -2.94 13.63
N PHE A 251 1.60 -2.29 12.96
CA PHE A 251 2.76 -1.67 13.58
C PHE A 251 2.74 -0.16 13.35
N PRO A 252 2.12 0.63 14.26
CA PRO A 252 2.08 2.08 14.17
C PRO A 252 3.46 2.73 14.13
N SER A 253 3.64 3.77 13.32
CA SER A 253 4.81 4.63 13.40
C SER A 253 4.87 5.39 14.75
N GLU A 254 5.98 6.08 14.99
CA GLU A 254 6.17 6.91 16.18
C GLU A 254 5.06 7.95 16.35
N ASP A 255 4.73 8.67 15.28
CA ASP A 255 3.63 9.66 15.24
C ASP A 255 2.24 9.03 15.48
N GLU A 256 2.07 7.75 15.19
CA GLU A 256 0.80 7.03 15.31
C GLU A 256 0.63 6.33 16.66
N TYR A 257 1.71 6.14 17.43
CA TYR A 257 1.75 5.23 18.57
C TYR A 257 0.74 5.58 19.67
N TYR A 258 0.54 6.87 19.93
CA TYR A 258 -0.42 7.36 20.93
C TYR A 258 -1.81 7.63 20.35
N LEU A 259 -1.95 7.64 19.02
CA LEU A 259 -3.20 7.88 18.31
C LEU A 259 -3.98 6.58 18.07
N LEU A 260 -3.30 5.56 17.56
CA LEU A 260 -3.92 4.33 17.08
C LEU A 260 -4.14 3.32 18.20
N THR A 261 -5.14 2.46 18.01
CA THR A 261 -5.37 1.32 18.88
C THR A 261 -4.23 0.32 18.71
N LYS A 262 -3.56 0.00 19.82
CA LYS A 262 -2.44 -0.94 19.82
C LYS A 262 -2.93 -2.37 19.60
N ARG A 263 -2.12 -3.15 18.88
CA ARG A 263 -2.32 -4.59 18.75
C ARG A 263 -2.27 -5.27 20.12
N ASN A 264 -3.17 -6.22 20.35
CA ASN A 264 -3.05 -7.13 21.48
C ASN A 264 -1.89 -8.10 21.22
N LYS A 265 -0.82 -8.01 22.02
CA LYS A 265 0.39 -8.84 21.88
C LYS A 265 0.11 -10.34 21.94
N ASN A 266 -0.95 -10.75 22.61
CA ASN A 266 -1.35 -12.16 22.78
C ASN A 266 -2.07 -12.75 21.56
N VAL A 267 -2.44 -11.92 20.58
CA VAL A 267 -3.08 -12.39 19.35
C VAL A 267 -2.00 -12.67 18.31
N HIS A 268 -1.98 -13.89 17.79
CA HIS A 268 -1.09 -14.30 16.72
C HIS A 268 -1.37 -13.48 15.45
N ILE A 269 -0.32 -13.01 14.77
CA ILE A 269 -0.45 -12.28 13.50
C ILE A 269 -0.81 -13.29 12.42
N ASN A 270 -1.87 -13.02 11.67
CA ASN A 270 -2.21 -13.84 10.51
C ASN A 270 -1.95 -13.01 9.26
N ALA A 271 -0.89 -13.32 8.52
CA ALA A 271 -0.53 -12.58 7.31
C ALA A 271 -1.63 -12.64 6.21
N ASN A 272 -2.58 -13.58 6.29
CA ASN A 272 -3.73 -13.60 5.39
C ASN A 272 -4.69 -12.43 5.63
N ASN A 273 -4.63 -11.79 6.79
CA ASN A 273 -5.42 -10.59 7.06
C ASN A 273 -4.99 -9.39 6.21
N PHE A 274 -3.83 -9.46 5.55
CA PHE A 274 -3.35 -8.46 4.60
C PHE A 274 -3.63 -8.83 3.14
N CYS A 275 -4.21 -10.01 2.90
CA CYS A 275 -4.28 -10.59 1.57
C CYS A 275 -5.71 -10.74 1.06
N VAL A 276 -5.88 -10.58 -0.25
CA VAL A 276 -7.12 -10.83 -0.96
C VAL A 276 -6.87 -11.50 -2.31
N SER A 277 -7.68 -12.51 -2.64
CA SER A 277 -7.71 -13.14 -3.96
C SER A 277 -8.53 -12.28 -4.91
N THR A 278 -7.96 -11.91 -6.06
CA THR A 278 -8.60 -11.01 -7.02
C THR A 278 -8.74 -11.66 -8.39
N LYS A 279 -9.90 -11.48 -9.02
CA LYS A 279 -10.17 -12.03 -10.34
C LYS A 279 -9.24 -11.40 -11.36
N GLY A 280 -8.39 -12.21 -11.98
CA GLY A 280 -7.50 -11.79 -13.08
C GLY A 280 -6.21 -11.08 -12.68
N LEU A 281 -5.97 -10.80 -11.38
CA LEU A 281 -4.68 -10.28 -10.89
C LEU A 281 -4.00 -11.23 -9.88
N GLY A 282 -4.65 -12.35 -9.54
CA GLY A 282 -4.14 -13.28 -8.54
C GLY A 282 -4.31 -12.75 -7.12
N ARG A 283 -3.45 -13.21 -6.21
CA ARG A 283 -3.50 -12.82 -4.80
C ARG A 283 -2.70 -11.53 -4.57
N ILE A 284 -3.29 -10.57 -3.88
CA ILE A 284 -2.68 -9.28 -3.54
C ILE A 284 -2.47 -9.23 -2.02
N CYS A 285 -1.29 -8.84 -1.57
CA CYS A 285 -0.96 -8.51 -0.18
C CYS A 285 -0.78 -6.99 -0.05
N VAL A 286 -1.40 -6.35 0.95
CA VAL A 286 -1.27 -4.91 1.19
C VAL A 286 -0.74 -4.65 2.60
N LEU A 287 0.46 -4.07 2.68
CA LEU A 287 1.12 -3.69 3.93
C LEU A 287 1.20 -2.17 4.03
N ILE A 288 0.81 -1.58 5.15
CA ILE A 288 0.74 -0.11 5.26
C ILE A 288 2.01 0.42 5.93
N GLY A 289 2.79 1.22 5.19
CA GLY A 289 3.97 1.92 5.71
C GLY A 289 4.93 1.00 6.47
N THR A 290 5.00 1.21 7.79
CA THR A 290 5.87 0.49 8.72
C THR A 290 5.63 -1.02 8.79
N ASP A 291 4.45 -1.53 8.42
CA ASP A 291 4.21 -2.98 8.39
C ASP A 291 5.19 -3.72 7.46
N SER A 292 5.68 -3.07 6.41
CA SER A 292 6.64 -3.65 5.46
C SER A 292 8.02 -3.98 6.08
N TRP A 293 8.30 -3.46 7.27
CA TRP A 293 9.54 -3.70 8.00
C TRP A 293 9.51 -4.97 8.85
N PHE A 294 8.35 -5.58 9.03
CA PHE A 294 8.17 -6.73 9.94
C PHE A 294 7.98 -8.01 9.15
N ASP A 295 8.76 -9.05 9.47
CA ASP A 295 8.70 -10.33 8.76
C ASP A 295 7.33 -11.00 8.97
N GLU A 296 6.71 -10.82 10.13
CA GLU A 296 5.42 -11.40 10.52
C GLU A 296 4.27 -10.99 9.60
N CYS A 297 4.40 -9.84 8.93
CA CYS A 297 3.41 -9.33 7.99
C CYS A 297 3.39 -10.08 6.65
N TYR A 298 4.47 -10.79 6.31
CA TYR A 298 4.62 -11.43 5.01
C TYR A 298 4.09 -12.88 5.03
N PRO A 299 3.30 -13.30 4.02
CA PRO A 299 2.70 -14.64 3.98
C PRO A 299 3.69 -15.81 4.00
N TRP A 300 4.94 -15.58 3.58
CA TRP A 300 6.00 -16.61 3.52
C TRP A 300 6.87 -16.66 4.78
N SER A 301 6.61 -15.81 5.77
CA SER A 301 7.39 -15.80 6.99
C SER A 301 7.09 -17.03 7.87
N SER A 302 8.12 -17.57 8.52
CA SER A 302 8.02 -18.75 9.41
C SER A 302 7.06 -18.53 10.59
N TYR A 303 6.79 -17.27 10.95
CA TYR A 303 5.73 -16.95 11.91
C TYR A 303 4.34 -17.42 11.45
N ASN A 304 4.13 -17.70 10.16
CA ASN A 304 2.85 -18.11 9.61
C ASN A 304 2.72 -19.63 9.34
N ASP A 305 3.66 -20.46 9.81
CA ASP A 305 3.72 -21.90 9.51
C ASP A 305 2.47 -22.70 9.94
N ASN A 306 1.69 -22.20 10.90
CA ASN A 306 0.45 -22.83 11.39
C ASN A 306 -0.83 -22.22 10.80
N VAL A 307 -0.72 -21.23 9.92
CA VAL A 307 -1.88 -20.56 9.32
C VAL A 307 -2.36 -21.37 8.12
N LYS A 308 -3.49 -22.07 8.29
CA LYS A 308 -4.17 -22.72 7.15
C LYS A 308 -4.79 -21.66 6.24
N PHE A 309 -4.32 -21.59 5.00
CA PHE A 309 -4.96 -20.81 3.95
C PHE A 309 -6.31 -21.47 3.63
N ASN A 310 -7.42 -20.82 3.97
CA ASN A 310 -8.78 -21.34 3.76
C ASN A 310 -9.25 -21.21 2.30
N ASP A 311 -8.41 -20.73 1.40
CA ASP A 311 -8.76 -20.61 -0.01
C ASP A 311 -8.55 -21.96 -0.70
N LYS A 312 -9.57 -22.45 -1.41
CA LYS A 312 -9.51 -23.72 -2.16
C LYS A 312 -8.50 -23.66 -3.31
N ASP A 313 -7.98 -22.47 -3.60
CA ASP A 313 -6.96 -22.21 -4.61
C ASP A 313 -5.55 -22.20 -3.97
N THR A 314 -5.14 -23.36 -3.46
CA THR A 314 -3.86 -23.60 -2.77
C THR A 314 -2.63 -23.57 -3.71
N ARG A 315 -2.76 -23.04 -4.92
CA ARG A 315 -1.71 -23.11 -5.96
C ARG A 315 -0.63 -22.03 -5.80
N TYR A 316 -0.90 -20.96 -5.06
CA TYR A 316 0.07 -19.87 -4.80
C TYR A 316 -0.02 -19.36 -3.36
N ASN A 317 0.80 -19.94 -2.46
CA ASN A 317 1.01 -19.37 -1.12
C ASN A 317 1.62 -17.97 -1.18
N VAL A 318 2.35 -17.66 -2.25
CA VAL A 318 3.00 -16.38 -2.49
C VAL A 318 2.05 -15.47 -3.28
N PRO A 319 1.79 -14.24 -2.81
CA PRO A 319 0.97 -13.28 -3.54
C PRO A 319 1.61 -12.89 -4.88
N GLN A 320 0.78 -12.58 -5.88
CA GLN A 320 1.24 -12.01 -7.15
C GLN A 320 1.72 -10.57 -6.98
N PHE A 321 1.09 -9.81 -6.07
CA PHE A 321 1.43 -8.43 -5.75
C PHE A 321 1.59 -8.24 -4.26
N VAL A 322 2.63 -7.50 -3.86
CA VAL A 322 2.84 -6.97 -2.52
C VAL A 322 2.86 -5.46 -2.64
N ILE A 323 1.80 -4.81 -2.19
CA ILE A 323 1.58 -3.38 -2.39
C ILE A 323 1.78 -2.67 -1.05
N ILE A 324 2.57 -1.60 -1.07
CA ILE A 324 2.98 -0.87 0.12
C ILE A 324 2.65 0.61 -0.07
N PRO A 325 1.41 1.04 0.25
CA PRO A 325 1.11 2.45 0.45
C PRO A 325 1.96 2.96 1.62
N ALA A 326 2.74 4.01 1.39
CA ALA A 326 3.72 4.48 2.36
C ALA A 326 3.75 6.01 2.47
N PHE A 327 3.97 6.49 3.68
CA PHE A 327 4.07 7.89 4.03
C PHE A 327 5.32 8.12 4.88
N SER A 328 6.20 9.02 4.42
CA SER A 328 7.44 9.37 5.10
C SER A 328 7.46 10.86 5.42
N SER A 329 7.52 11.17 6.70
CA SER A 329 7.57 12.51 7.25
C SER A 329 8.47 12.52 8.49
N PRO A 330 9.26 13.58 8.72
CA PRO A 330 9.45 14.74 7.84
C PRO A 330 10.17 14.40 6.52
N ALA A 331 9.92 15.18 5.46
CA ALA A 331 10.50 14.98 4.13
C ALA A 331 12.03 14.81 4.14
N VAL A 332 12.72 15.50 5.05
CA VAL A 332 14.18 15.46 5.17
C VAL A 332 14.71 14.08 5.55
N ASP A 333 13.91 13.25 6.23
CA ASP A 333 14.36 11.96 6.74
C ASP A 333 14.59 10.94 5.63
N TRP A 334 13.94 11.09 4.48
CA TRP A 334 14.12 10.19 3.34
C TRP A 334 15.59 10.09 2.89
N ASN A 335 16.26 11.24 2.83
CA ASN A 335 17.66 11.37 2.40
C ASN A 335 18.63 11.45 3.58
N ARG A 336 18.13 11.41 4.83
CA ARG A 336 18.97 11.45 6.01
C ARG A 336 19.42 10.04 6.37
N LEU A 337 20.62 9.95 6.94
CA LEU A 337 21.10 8.73 7.57
C LEU A 337 20.10 8.24 8.61
N TRP A 338 19.68 6.99 8.48
CA TRP A 338 18.69 6.42 9.37
C TRP A 338 19.22 6.32 10.80
N GLN A 339 18.46 6.85 11.75
CA GLN A 339 18.82 6.89 13.17
C GLN A 339 18.13 5.79 14.00
N GLY A 340 17.40 4.88 13.35
CA GLY A 340 16.55 3.89 14.01
C GLY A 340 15.13 4.41 14.33
N TYR A 341 14.25 3.53 14.82
CA TYR A 341 12.94 3.89 15.36
C TYR A 341 12.97 3.85 16.90
N HIS A 342 12.60 4.93 17.58
CA HIS A 342 12.80 5.07 19.02
C HIS A 342 11.76 4.37 19.91
N HIS A 343 10.54 4.09 19.41
CA HIS A 343 9.42 3.61 20.25
C HIS A 343 9.09 2.12 20.17
N TYR A 344 9.92 1.33 19.49
CA TYR A 344 9.71 -0.11 19.44
C TYR A 344 10.35 -0.82 20.64
N SER A 345 9.53 -1.01 21.67
CA SER A 345 9.67 -2.10 22.67
C SER A 345 9.20 -3.47 22.13
N VAL A 346 9.06 -3.58 20.81
CA VAL A 346 9.01 -4.82 20.06
C VAL A 346 10.29 -4.80 19.25
N ALA A 347 11.24 -5.67 19.58
CA ALA A 347 12.49 -5.76 18.83
C ALA A 347 12.18 -5.73 17.33
N LEU A 348 12.87 -4.88 16.56
CA LEU A 348 13.10 -5.17 15.15
C LEU A 348 13.49 -6.66 15.06
N PRO A 349 13.18 -7.38 13.95
CA PRO A 349 13.90 -8.62 13.68
C PRO A 349 15.38 -8.31 13.94
N SER A 350 15.96 -9.06 14.89
CA SER A 350 17.14 -8.69 15.69
C SER A 350 18.04 -7.69 14.98
N ALA A 351 18.46 -6.60 15.62
CA ALA A 351 19.26 -5.52 15.01
C ALA A 351 20.46 -5.97 14.13
N THR A 352 20.86 -7.24 14.22
CA THR A 352 21.59 -8.01 13.20
C THR A 352 20.98 -7.97 11.78
N ASN A 353 19.69 -8.17 11.51
CA ASN A 353 19.14 -8.22 10.14
C ASN A 353 19.15 -6.86 9.42
N VAL A 354 18.99 -5.73 10.14
CA VAL A 354 19.06 -4.40 9.52
C VAL A 354 20.50 -3.90 9.41
N LYS A 355 21.39 -4.33 10.33
CA LYS A 355 22.84 -4.18 10.15
C LYS A 355 23.31 -5.02 8.96
N GLU A 356 22.95 -6.29 8.86
CA GLU A 356 23.28 -7.17 7.72
C GLU A 356 22.75 -6.64 6.38
N LEU A 357 21.55 -6.05 6.34
CA LEU A 357 21.03 -5.36 5.15
C LEU A 357 21.84 -4.12 4.75
N GLY A 358 22.46 -3.48 5.75
CA GLY A 358 23.26 -2.27 5.61
C GLY A 358 24.77 -2.51 5.71
N ASP A 359 25.27 -3.73 5.89
CA ASP A 359 26.69 -3.99 6.15
C ASP A 359 27.56 -3.70 4.91
N HIS A 360 26.93 -3.61 3.73
CA HIS A 360 27.53 -3.10 2.48
C HIS A 360 27.40 -1.57 2.30
N LEU A 361 26.60 -0.90 3.13
CA LEU A 361 26.32 0.53 3.08
C LEU A 361 26.82 1.17 4.38
N THR A 362 27.97 1.83 4.34
CA THR A 362 28.64 2.39 5.53
C THR A 362 27.82 3.42 6.32
N SER A 363 26.72 3.94 5.76
CA SER A 363 25.67 4.70 6.46
C SER A 363 24.46 4.88 5.51
N PRO A 364 23.44 4.01 5.53
CA PRO A 364 22.34 4.11 4.57
C PRO A 364 21.31 5.16 4.98
N THR A 365 20.74 5.83 3.98
CA THR A 365 19.57 6.71 4.13
C THR A 365 18.30 5.89 4.37
N LEU A 366 17.23 6.54 4.87
CA LEU A 366 15.93 5.86 5.05
C LEU A 366 15.39 5.29 3.73
N GLY A 367 15.51 6.03 2.63
CA GLY A 367 15.08 5.58 1.31
C GLY A 367 15.87 4.36 0.80
N GLU A 368 17.18 4.31 1.05
CA GLU A 368 18.02 3.14 0.71
C GLU A 368 17.63 1.91 1.52
N LEU A 369 17.34 2.06 2.81
CA LEU A 369 16.91 0.94 3.65
C LEU A 369 15.54 0.40 3.26
N TRP A 370 14.59 1.27 2.91
CA TRP A 370 13.29 0.84 2.36
C TRP A 370 13.47 -0.04 1.12
N LYS A 371 14.33 0.39 0.19
CA LYS A 371 14.65 -0.38 -1.03
C LYS A 371 15.33 -1.71 -0.69
N ALA A 372 16.33 -1.70 0.19
CA ALA A 372 17.04 -2.91 0.64
C ALA A 372 16.07 -3.90 1.31
N ARG A 373 15.16 -3.42 2.15
CA ARG A 373 14.15 -4.25 2.83
C ARG A 373 13.25 -4.98 1.86
N ILE A 374 12.77 -4.29 0.83
CA ILE A 374 11.92 -4.90 -0.20
C ILE A 374 12.70 -5.90 -1.06
N ILE A 375 13.97 -5.62 -1.38
CA ILE A 375 14.83 -6.58 -2.10
C ILE A 375 15.01 -7.86 -1.29
N HIS A 376 15.29 -7.74 0.01
CA HIS A 376 15.43 -8.88 0.90
C HIS A 376 14.14 -9.70 0.99
N GLN A 377 12.98 -9.05 1.10
CA GLN A 377 11.69 -9.73 1.10
C GLN A 377 11.37 -10.44 -0.22
N ALA A 378 11.77 -9.85 -1.35
CA ALA A 378 11.65 -10.51 -2.64
C ALA A 378 12.53 -11.77 -2.75
N GLN A 379 13.73 -11.76 -2.15
CA GLN A 379 14.60 -12.93 -2.10
C GLN A 379 13.99 -14.05 -1.24
N GLN A 380 13.47 -13.73 -0.05
CA GLN A 380 12.80 -14.73 0.80
C GLN A 380 11.59 -15.38 0.11
N ALA A 381 10.78 -14.60 -0.60
CA ALA A 381 9.66 -15.14 -1.37
C ALA A 381 10.12 -16.13 -2.48
N LEU A 382 11.27 -15.86 -3.11
CA LEU A 382 11.85 -16.73 -4.13
C LEU A 382 12.33 -18.06 -3.54
N GLU A 383 13.02 -18.02 -2.41
CA GLU A 383 13.49 -19.23 -1.70
C GLU A 383 12.32 -20.13 -1.31
N MET A 384 11.23 -19.54 -0.79
CA MET A 384 10.02 -20.29 -0.45
C MET A 384 9.38 -20.94 -1.69
N THR A 385 9.26 -20.20 -2.79
CA THR A 385 8.64 -20.69 -4.02
C THR A 385 9.44 -21.83 -4.65
N SER A 386 10.77 -21.72 -4.60
CA SER A 386 11.70 -22.74 -5.10
C SER A 386 11.64 -24.03 -4.29
N ASN A 387 11.47 -23.92 -2.96
CA ASN A 387 11.33 -25.07 -2.08
C ASN A 387 9.97 -25.78 -2.23
N GLN A 388 8.89 -25.06 -2.54
CA GLN A 388 7.55 -25.62 -2.67
C GLN A 388 7.26 -26.21 -4.07
N ASN A 389 7.85 -25.67 -5.14
CA ASN A 389 7.51 -26.04 -6.52
C ASN A 389 8.73 -26.51 -7.33
N LYS A 390 9.25 -27.72 -7.04
CA LYS A 390 10.37 -28.33 -7.82
C LYS A 390 10.08 -28.57 -9.32
N HIS A 391 8.82 -28.50 -9.73
CA HIS A 391 8.38 -28.86 -11.10
C HIS A 391 7.65 -27.74 -11.86
N LYS A 392 7.60 -26.50 -11.35
CA LYS A 392 6.96 -25.36 -12.04
C LYS A 392 7.80 -24.10 -11.94
N SER A 393 7.75 -23.27 -12.97
CA SER A 393 8.40 -21.95 -12.96
C SER A 393 7.89 -21.13 -11.76
N PRO A 394 8.78 -20.58 -10.92
CA PRO A 394 8.38 -19.79 -9.76
C PRO A 394 7.64 -18.54 -10.21
N SER A 395 6.44 -18.31 -9.66
CA SER A 395 5.75 -17.02 -9.80
C SER A 395 6.39 -16.02 -8.84
N PHE A 396 6.88 -14.91 -9.38
CA PHE A 396 7.55 -13.87 -8.60
C PHE A 396 6.54 -12.80 -8.16
N PRO A 397 6.46 -12.47 -6.85
CA PRO A 397 5.68 -11.34 -6.41
C PRO A 397 6.25 -10.03 -6.97
N TYR A 398 5.37 -9.18 -7.46
CA TYR A 398 5.69 -7.77 -7.72
C TYR A 398 5.59 -6.98 -6.42
N PHE A 399 6.69 -6.37 -5.97
CA PHE A 399 6.64 -5.44 -4.84
C PHE A 399 6.47 -4.03 -5.37
N VAL A 400 5.44 -3.34 -4.89
CA VAL A 400 5.03 -2.03 -5.38
C VAL A 400 4.91 -1.07 -4.21
N SER A 401 5.84 -0.12 -4.08
CA SER A 401 5.78 0.91 -3.04
C SER A 401 5.29 2.24 -3.62
N CYS A 402 4.28 2.82 -2.98
CA CYS A 402 3.66 4.07 -3.41
C CYS A 402 3.81 5.13 -2.32
N PHE A 403 4.60 6.16 -2.62
CA PHE A 403 4.85 7.30 -1.73
C PHE A 403 4.21 8.58 -2.26
N CYS A 404 4.03 9.57 -1.39
CA CYS A 404 3.62 10.92 -1.74
C CYS A 404 4.74 11.95 -1.50
N SER A 405 4.64 13.10 -2.16
CA SER A 405 5.44 14.29 -1.87
C SER A 405 4.55 15.53 -1.70
N GLY A 406 4.95 16.45 -0.82
CA GLY A 406 4.20 17.69 -0.59
C GLY A 406 4.28 18.19 0.84
N LYS A 407 3.28 19.01 1.22
CA LYS A 407 3.20 19.62 2.54
C LYS A 407 1.75 19.71 3.02
N LEU A 408 1.47 19.14 4.17
CA LEU A 408 0.17 19.19 4.83
C LEU A 408 0.34 19.82 6.20
N TRP A 409 -0.16 21.05 6.37
CA TRP A 409 0.12 21.87 7.56
C TRP A 409 1.64 21.92 7.84
N SER A 410 2.05 21.42 9.00
CA SER A 410 3.44 21.35 9.45
C SER A 410 4.16 20.07 9.00
N LYS A 411 3.47 19.13 8.35
CA LYS A 411 4.06 17.88 7.86
C LYS A 411 4.54 18.02 6.43
N ASP A 412 5.84 18.20 6.28
CA ASP A 412 6.52 18.01 4.99
C ASP A 412 6.70 16.51 4.74
N VAL A 413 6.37 16.05 3.53
CA VAL A 413 6.36 14.63 3.18
C VAL A 413 7.15 14.40 1.90
N PHE A 414 7.95 13.34 1.88
CA PHE A 414 8.69 12.95 0.70
C PHE A 414 9.05 11.47 0.73
N GLY A 415 8.89 10.81 -0.41
CA GLY A 415 9.41 9.48 -0.67
C GLY A 415 9.36 9.15 -2.15
N GLU A 416 10.24 8.25 -2.58
CA GLU A 416 10.30 7.77 -3.96
C GLU A 416 9.50 6.48 -4.09
N SER A 417 8.55 6.46 -5.02
CA SER A 417 7.84 5.22 -5.38
C SER A 417 8.77 4.30 -6.17
N PHE A 418 8.57 2.98 -6.09
CA PHE A 418 9.38 2.04 -6.88
C PHE A 418 8.71 0.68 -6.96
N ILE A 419 9.17 -0.12 -7.93
CA ILE A 419 8.70 -1.48 -8.15
C ILE A 419 9.90 -2.42 -8.25
N LYS A 420 9.82 -3.55 -7.56
CA LYS A 420 10.73 -4.68 -7.75
C LYS A 420 10.14 -5.65 -8.79
N LEU A 421 10.87 -5.86 -9.88
CA LEU A 421 10.51 -6.79 -10.97
C LEU A 421 11.57 -7.90 -11.05
N ASN A 422 11.30 -9.09 -10.49
CA ASN A 422 12.25 -10.22 -10.48
C ASN A 422 13.67 -9.76 -10.06
N HIS A 423 14.65 -9.84 -10.99
CA HIS A 423 16.04 -9.43 -10.77
C HIS A 423 16.30 -7.92 -10.97
N LYS A 424 15.35 -7.13 -11.49
CA LYS A 424 15.53 -5.69 -11.78
C LYS A 424 14.79 -4.82 -10.76
N ASN A 425 15.43 -3.73 -10.34
CA ASN A 425 14.79 -2.67 -9.56
C ASN A 425 14.37 -1.56 -10.51
N LEU A 426 13.08 -1.24 -10.57
CA LEU A 426 12.61 -0.07 -11.28
C LEU A 426 12.35 1.05 -10.27
N ILE A 427 13.28 2.00 -10.17
CA ILE A 427 13.08 3.21 -9.39
C ILE A 427 12.13 4.12 -10.17
N ILE A 428 11.03 4.52 -9.55
CA ILE A 428 10.08 5.45 -10.14
C ILE A 428 10.41 6.84 -9.62
N ASN A 429 11.32 7.51 -10.32
CA ASN A 429 11.47 8.95 -10.17
C ASN A 429 10.23 9.59 -10.78
N GLN A 430 9.51 10.40 -9.98
CA GLN A 430 8.42 11.39 -10.18
C GLN A 430 7.55 11.44 -11.47
N SER A 431 7.90 10.78 -12.58
CA SER A 431 7.32 10.90 -13.92
C SER A 431 7.01 9.56 -14.60
N CYS A 432 6.97 8.43 -13.87
CA CYS A 432 6.63 7.12 -14.43
C CYS A 432 5.53 6.42 -13.60
N SER A 433 4.27 6.76 -13.82
CA SER A 433 3.18 6.29 -12.96
C SER A 433 2.26 5.23 -13.58
N ASN A 434 2.46 4.83 -14.84
CA ASN A 434 1.62 3.84 -15.54
C ASN A 434 2.48 2.83 -16.32
N PHE A 435 2.32 1.53 -16.03
CA PHE A 435 3.16 0.45 -16.56
C PHE A 435 2.38 -0.86 -16.74
N SER A 436 2.81 -1.70 -17.68
CA SER A 436 2.22 -3.01 -17.95
C SER A 436 3.12 -4.12 -17.42
N LEU A 437 2.58 -5.01 -16.59
CA LEU A 437 3.27 -6.17 -16.02
C LEU A 437 2.65 -7.47 -16.52
N PRO A 438 3.46 -8.46 -16.92
CA PRO A 438 2.93 -9.78 -17.23
C PRO A 438 2.43 -10.45 -15.95
N VAL A 439 1.23 -11.04 -15.97
CA VAL A 439 0.67 -11.78 -14.85
C VAL A 439 0.26 -13.16 -15.32
N HIS A 440 0.53 -14.16 -14.48
CA HIS A 440 0.06 -15.52 -14.70
C HIS A 440 -1.43 -15.57 -14.32
N THR A 441 -2.31 -15.50 -15.32
CA THR A 441 -3.72 -15.76 -15.13
C THR A 441 -4.03 -17.22 -15.45
N GLU A 442 -4.93 -17.82 -14.69
CA GLU A 442 -5.53 -19.09 -15.08
C GLU A 442 -6.27 -18.91 -16.41
N ALA A 443 -6.07 -19.87 -17.33
CA ALA A 443 -7.02 -20.08 -18.39
C ALA A 443 -8.38 -20.34 -17.72
N SER A 444 -9.38 -19.52 -18.03
CA SER A 444 -10.76 -19.77 -17.64
C SER A 444 -11.15 -21.16 -18.12
N LEU A 445 -11.38 -22.09 -17.20
CA LEU A 445 -12.14 -23.31 -17.47
C LEU A 445 -13.62 -22.99 -17.63
#